data_AF-A0A2V8MV80-F1
#
_entry.id   AF-A0A2V8MV80-F1
#
_cell.length_a   1.000
_cell.length_b   1.000
_cell.length_c   1.000
_cell.angle_alpha   90.00
_cell.angle_beta   90.00
_cell.angle_gamma   90.00
#
_symmetry.space_group_name_H-M   'P 1'
#
loop_
_entity.id
_entity.type
_entity.pdbx_description
1 polymer ?
#
loop_
_entity_poly.entity_id
_entity_poly.type
_entity_poly.pdbx_seq_one_letter_code
_entity_poly.pdbx_strand_id
1 'polypeptide(L)'
;MIATELEVGNEFGIITAGKPVYPTSQKIRFKFAEQPLAVYENEVRLTLPLHATPKATKGPVSLAISVTVQACDEEKCYPPGRLNAMIPVEVK
;
A
#
# COMPACT_ATOMS: atom_id res chain seq x y z
N MET A 1 3.80 0.79 17.08
CA MET A 1 3.86 1.45 15.76
C MET A 1 3.81 0.36 14.70
N ILE A 2 3.12 0.58 13.59
CA ILE A 2 3.05 -0.36 12.47
C ILE A 2 3.59 0.32 11.19
N ALA A 3 4.12 -0.49 10.28
CA ALA A 3 4.51 0.00 8.96
C ALA A 3 3.27 0.19 8.06
N THR A 4 3.42 0.98 7.01
CA THR A 4 2.41 1.03 5.94
C THR A 4 2.43 -0.28 5.17
N GLU A 5 1.28 -0.94 5.09
CA GLU A 5 1.15 -2.25 4.46
C GLU A 5 0.10 -2.19 3.35
N LEU A 6 0.40 -2.78 2.20
CA LEU A 6 -0.50 -2.85 1.05
C LEU A 6 -0.81 -4.32 0.76
N GLU A 7 -2.08 -4.66 0.80
CA GLU A 7 -2.64 -5.98 0.53
C GLU A 7 -3.53 -5.90 -0.71
N VAL A 8 -3.56 -6.99 -1.48
CA VAL A 8 -4.41 -7.13 -2.66
C VAL A 8 -5.44 -8.22 -2.37
N GLY A 9 -6.71 -7.86 -2.43
CA GLY A 9 -7.82 -8.77 -2.22
C GLY A 9 -7.92 -9.75 -3.38
N ASN A 10 -7.55 -11.01 -3.10
CA ASN A 10 -7.55 -12.18 -3.97
C ASN A 10 -6.99 -11.97 -5.38
N GLU A 11 -5.94 -12.73 -5.68
CA GLU A 11 -5.56 -13.11 -7.03
C GLU A 11 -6.79 -13.70 -7.72
N PHE A 12 -7.51 -12.92 -8.54
CA PHE A 12 -8.23 -13.50 -9.66
C PHE A 12 -7.18 -14.36 -10.33
N GLY A 13 -7.29 -15.70 -10.34
CA GLY A 13 -6.21 -16.69 -10.64
C GLY A 13 -5.57 -16.61 -12.04
N ILE A 14 -5.33 -15.39 -12.48
CA ILE A 14 -5.12 -14.80 -13.79
C ILE A 14 -4.35 -13.47 -13.69
N ILE A 15 -4.38 -12.74 -12.57
CA ILE A 15 -3.52 -11.59 -12.27
C ILE A 15 -2.85 -11.85 -10.91
N THR A 16 -1.53 -11.88 -10.90
CA THR A 16 -0.72 -11.97 -9.68
C THR A 16 -0.12 -10.60 -9.35
N ALA A 17 -0.17 -10.24 -8.07
CA ALA A 17 0.44 -9.03 -7.57
C ALA A 17 1.92 -9.30 -7.21
N GLY A 18 2.81 -8.46 -7.73
CA GLY A 18 4.21 -8.45 -7.33
C GLY A 18 4.40 -7.80 -5.96
N LYS A 19 5.66 -7.65 -5.54
CA LYS A 19 5.98 -6.95 -4.29
C LYS A 19 5.67 -5.45 -4.42
N PRO A 20 4.92 -4.86 -3.49
CA PRO A 20 4.69 -3.41 -3.47
C PRO A 20 6.01 -2.65 -3.36
N VAL A 21 6.13 -1.56 -4.12
CA VAL A 21 7.25 -0.64 -4.08
C VAL A 21 6.80 0.62 -3.35
N TYR A 22 7.49 0.89 -2.25
CA TYR A 22 7.27 2.06 -1.42
C TYR A 22 8.24 3.18 -1.82
N PRO A 23 7.81 4.45 -1.78
CA PRO A 23 8.68 5.57 -2.08
C PRO A 23 9.75 5.73 -0.99
N THR A 24 10.73 6.60 -1.25
CA THR A 24 11.73 6.96 -0.23
C THR A 24 11.04 7.61 0.97
N SER A 25 11.29 7.08 2.16
CA SER A 25 10.79 7.63 3.42
C SER A 25 11.71 8.70 3.99
N GLN A 26 11.14 9.57 4.81
CA GLN A 26 11.88 10.57 5.58
C GLN A 26 12.14 10.04 6.99
N LYS A 27 13.35 10.23 7.53
CA LYS A 27 13.66 9.85 8.92
C LYS A 27 13.42 11.04 9.83
N ILE A 28 12.38 10.97 10.66
CA ILE A 28 12.01 12.03 11.60
C ILE A 28 12.14 11.53 13.04
N ARG A 29 12.80 12.34 13.89
CA ARG A 29 12.95 12.06 15.32
C ARG A 29 11.76 12.65 16.08
N PHE A 30 10.80 11.81 16.44
CA PHE A 30 9.67 12.20 17.28
C PHE A 30 10.01 12.15 18.77
N LYS A 31 9.41 13.00 19.61
CA LYS A 31 9.71 13.05 21.04
C LYS A 31 9.38 11.73 21.77
N PHE A 32 8.33 11.04 21.31
CA PHE A 32 7.85 9.79 21.90
C PHE A 32 8.61 8.53 21.44
N ALA A 33 9.37 8.62 20.35
CA ALA A 33 10.13 7.48 19.84
C ALA A 33 11.51 7.44 20.53
N GLU A 34 12.19 6.29 20.53
CA GLU A 34 13.61 6.23 20.95
C GLU A 34 14.55 6.44 19.75
N GLN A 35 14.12 6.00 18.57
CA GLN A 35 14.86 6.10 17.32
C GLN A 35 14.09 6.94 16.28
N PRO A 36 14.78 7.56 15.31
CA PRO A 36 14.10 8.20 14.18
C PRO A 36 13.20 7.21 13.44
N LEU A 37 11.97 7.63 13.15
CA LEU A 37 10.99 6.84 12.42
C LEU A 37 11.05 7.18 10.94
N ALA A 38 10.97 6.16 10.10
CA ALA A 38 10.75 6.32 8.67
C ALA A 38 9.27 6.64 8.42
N VAL A 39 8.98 7.85 7.98
CA VAL A 39 7.62 8.35 7.76
C VAL A 39 7.45 8.88 6.34
N TYR A 40 6.19 8.98 5.93
CA TYR A 40 5.78 9.67 4.71
C TYR A 40 4.94 10.88 5.08
N GLU A 41 5.12 11.97 4.32
CA GLU A 41 4.38 13.22 4.51
C GLU A 41 3.76 13.65 3.19
N ASN A 42 2.71 14.48 3.26
CA ASN A 42 2.00 15.01 2.10
C ASN A 42 1.35 13.90 1.24
N GLU A 43 1.79 13.76 -0.01
CA GLU A 43 1.29 12.78 -0.97
C GLU A 43 2.27 11.61 -1.10
N VAL A 44 1.74 10.39 -1.00
CA VAL A 44 2.51 9.14 -1.07
C VAL A 44 2.01 8.31 -2.23
N ARG A 45 2.91 7.90 -3.12
CA ARG A 45 2.59 7.03 -4.25
C ARG A 45 3.19 5.65 -4.02
N LEU A 46 2.32 4.67 -3.80
CA LEU A 46 2.69 3.26 -3.74
C LEU A 46 2.53 2.65 -5.14
N THR A 47 3.54 1.90 -5.58
CA THR A 47 3.49 1.21 -6.87
C THR A 47 3.35 -0.28 -6.65
N LEU A 48 2.36 -0.89 -7.29
CA LEU A 48 2.14 -2.34 -7.24
C LEU A 48 2.37 -2.93 -8.64
N PRO A 49 3.45 -3.70 -8.86
CA PRO A 49 3.63 -4.44 -10.10
C PRO A 49 2.54 -5.50 -10.24
N LEU A 50 1.94 -5.61 -11.41
CA LEU A 50 0.91 -6.61 -11.72
C LEU A 50 1.39 -7.48 -12.87
N HIS A 51 1.14 -8.79 -12.76
CA HIS A 51 1.48 -9.76 -13.78
C HIS A 51 0.22 -10.52 -14.20
N ALA A 52 -0.16 -10.41 -15.46
CA ALA A 52 -1.22 -11.24 -16.03
C ALA A 52 -0.65 -12.61 -16.42
N THR A 53 -1.31 -13.69 -16.02
CA THR A 53 -0.97 -15.03 -16.50
C THR A 53 -1.47 -15.22 -17.94
N PRO A 54 -0.92 -16.17 -18.71
CA PRO A 54 -1.40 -16.45 -20.07
C PRO A 54 -2.88 -16.87 -20.15
N LYS A 55 -3.48 -17.26 -19.02
CA LYS A 55 -4.90 -17.62 -18.91
C LYS A 55 -5.78 -16.43 -18.55
N ALA A 56 -5.21 -15.23 -18.43
CA ALA A 56 -5.97 -14.06 -18.05
C ALA A 56 -7.02 -13.68 -19.08
N THR A 57 -8.25 -13.52 -18.60
CA THR A 57 -9.34 -12.99 -19.41
C THR A 57 -8.99 -11.56 -19.78
N LYS A 58 -8.94 -11.30 -21.08
CA LYS A 58 -8.80 -9.94 -21.60
C LYS A 58 -10.02 -9.11 -21.24
N GLY A 59 -9.81 -7.84 -20.97
CA GLY A 59 -10.86 -6.89 -20.60
C GLY A 59 -10.69 -6.30 -19.21
N PRO A 60 -11.72 -5.57 -18.72
CA PRO A 60 -11.65 -4.86 -17.45
C PRO A 60 -11.76 -5.82 -16.26
N VAL A 61 -10.84 -5.67 -15.30
CA VAL A 61 -10.82 -6.40 -14.03
C VAL A 61 -10.75 -5.37 -12.89
N SER A 62 -11.55 -5.55 -11.84
CA SER A 62 -11.50 -4.68 -10.66
C SER A 62 -10.64 -5.31 -9.57
N LEU A 63 -9.50 -4.69 -9.26
CA LEU A 63 -8.61 -5.14 -8.19
C LEU A 63 -9.02 -4.51 -6.86
N ALA A 64 -9.33 -5.34 -5.88
CA ALA A 64 -9.52 -4.89 -4.51
C ALA A 64 -8.14 -4.66 -3.87
N ILE A 65 -7.92 -3.48 -3.29
CA ILE A 65 -6.69 -3.13 -2.58
C ILE A 65 -7.07 -2.65 -1.18
N SER A 66 -6.29 -3.08 -0.19
CA SER A 66 -6.38 -2.65 1.20
C SER A 66 -5.03 -2.08 1.61
N VAL A 67 -5.01 -0.82 2.04
CA VAL A 67 -3.81 -0.17 2.57
C VAL A 67 -4.02 0.11 4.04
N THR A 68 -3.17 -0.47 4.90
CA THR A 68 -3.17 -0.20 6.33
C THR A 68 -2.10 0.85 6.63
N VAL A 69 -2.50 1.93 7.28
CA VAL A 69 -1.64 3.06 7.66
C VAL A 69 -1.80 3.38 9.14
N GLN A 70 -0.76 3.93 9.75
CA GLN A 70 -0.85 4.51 11.07
C GLN A 70 -0.34 5.95 11.02
N ALA A 71 -1.23 6.90 11.27
CA ALA A 71 -0.87 8.30 11.40
C ALA A 71 -0.24 8.55 12.78
N CYS A 72 0.75 9.43 12.83
CA CYS A 72 1.34 9.93 14.07
C CYS A 72 1.46 11.45 13.99
N ASP A 73 1.35 12.12 15.13
CA ASP A 73 1.72 13.52 15.32
C ASP A 73 3.07 13.62 16.06
N GLU A 74 3.42 14.79 16.61
CA GLU A 74 4.68 14.96 17.36
C GLU A 74 4.72 14.23 18.72
N GLU A 75 3.56 13.87 19.27
CA GLU A 75 3.38 13.38 20.63
C GLU A 75 3.01 11.89 20.68
N LYS A 76 2.28 11.39 19.69
CA LYS A 76 1.73 10.02 19.69
C LYS A 76 1.40 9.50 18.29
N CYS A 77 1.18 8.19 18.24
CA CYS A 77 0.56 7.53 17.10
C CYS A 77 -0.90 7.20 17.39
N TYR A 78 -1.74 7.39 16.39
CA TYR A 78 -3.17 7.09 16.44
C TYR A 78 -3.42 5.60 16.16
N PRO A 79 -4.63 5.08 16.41
CA PRO A 79 -4.99 3.74 15.99
C PRO A 79 -4.80 3.56 14.47
N PRO A 80 -4.37 2.37 14.00
CA PRO A 80 -4.28 2.06 12.58
C PRO A 80 -5.60 2.29 11.85
N GLY A 81 -5.52 2.90 10.66
CA GLY A 81 -6.61 3.03 9.72
C GLY A 81 -6.42 2.09 8.53
N ARG A 82 -7.51 1.56 7.99
CA ARG A 82 -7.51 0.76 6.76
C ARG A 82 -8.27 1.49 5.67
N LEU A 83 -7.62 1.65 4.53
CA LEU A 83 -8.14 2.28 3.32
C LEU A 83 -8.39 1.18 2.28
N ASN A 84 -9.65 0.99 1.90
CA ASN A 84 -10.02 0.01 0.89
C ASN A 84 -10.35 0.74 -0.42
N ALA A 85 -9.86 0.21 -1.53
CA ALA A 85 -10.13 0.73 -2.87
C ALA A 85 -10.40 -0.40 -3.86
N MET A 86 -11.20 -0.10 -4.90
CA MET A 86 -11.31 -0.93 -6.09
C MET A 86 -10.70 -0.19 -7.27
N ILE A 87 -9.65 -0.75 -7.85
CA ILE A 87 -8.95 -0.14 -9.00
C ILE A 87 -9.30 -0.93 -10.26
N PRO A 88 -9.96 -0.31 -11.25
CA PRO A 88 -10.17 -0.95 -12.54
C PRO A 88 -8.84 -1.01 -13.30
N VAL A 89 -8.50 -2.20 -13.79
CA VAL A 89 -7.36 -2.45 -14.67
C VAL A 89 -7.83 -3.11 -15.96
N GLU A 90 -7.18 -2.77 -17.08
CA GLU A 90 -7.50 -3.33 -18.38
C GLU A 90 -6.41 -4.33 -18.79
N VAL A 91 -6.78 -5.61 -18.90
CA VAL A 91 -5.88 -6.67 -19.41
C VAL A 91 -6.00 -6.72 -20.93
N LYS A 92 -4.90 -6.41 -21.64
CA LYS A 92 -4.83 -6.37 -23.11
C LYS A 92 -4.33 -7.68 -23.73
#